data_AF-A0A8T3PR77-F1
#
_entry.id   AF-A0A8T3PR77-F1
#
_cell.length_a   1.000
_cell.length_b   1.000
_cell.length_c   1.000
_cell.angle_alpha   90.00
_cell.angle_beta   90.00
_cell.angle_gamma   90.00
#
_symmetry.space_group_name_H-M   'P 1'
#
loop_
_entity.id
_entity.type
_entity.pdbx_description
1 polymer ?
#
loop_
_entity_poly.entity_id
_entity_poly.type
_entity_poly.pdbx_seq_one_letter_code
_entity_poly.pdbx_strand_id
1 'polypeptide(L)'
;MHGSPSVLVASAFLAAHVTVPDTSAGSAFSAWLTAFNTADREQLRAVMKQFREPHPVEGALDFRRATGGFDLKKVLESTPTRIRVLVQERDGDQMAEGQMEKDEDTPNLAKGYTGRNGPLRYNYDSRPMRGSPAGGGFSTCEDLLRFAAALTGHKLLDAEHTKLLTTGKRARRATIAMATDSESRTTAASAASAMAAARRVSMRTSRSSPTPATSSR
;
A
#
# COMPACT_ATOMS: atom_id res chain seq x y z
N MET A 1 8.60 68.46 6.94
CA MET A 1 7.54 67.43 6.89
C MET A 1 8.11 66.22 6.17
N HIS A 2 8.70 65.28 6.90
CA HIS A 2 9.27 64.04 6.37
C HIS A 2 8.30 62.90 6.64
N GLY A 3 7.78 62.27 5.59
CA GLY A 3 6.98 61.04 5.68
C GLY A 3 7.77 59.90 5.06
N SER A 4 8.36 59.04 5.89
CA SER A 4 8.90 57.74 5.46
C SER A 4 7.78 56.71 5.45
N PRO A 5 7.60 55.90 4.39
CA PRO A 5 6.69 54.77 4.45
C PRO A 5 7.39 53.60 5.16
N SER A 6 6.81 53.15 6.27
CA SER A 6 7.20 51.91 6.95
C SER A 6 6.90 50.72 6.05
N VAL A 7 7.95 50.01 5.61
CA VAL A 7 7.81 48.73 4.90
C VAL A 7 7.59 47.64 5.95
N LEU A 8 6.40 47.05 5.93
CA LEU A 8 6.01 45.91 6.74
C LEU A 8 6.63 44.65 6.10
N VAL A 9 7.71 44.12 6.69
CA VAL A 9 8.28 42.84 6.27
C VAL A 9 7.40 41.73 6.85
N ALA A 10 6.54 41.16 6.00
CA ALA A 10 5.85 39.92 6.33
C ALA A 10 6.85 38.77 6.26
N SER A 11 7.32 38.31 7.43
CA SER A 11 8.08 37.07 7.53
C SER A 11 7.17 35.88 7.25
N ALA A 12 7.21 35.37 6.02
CA ALA A 12 6.62 34.08 5.69
C ALA A 12 7.48 32.98 6.35
N PHE A 13 6.94 32.33 7.37
CA PHE A 13 7.44 31.03 7.82
C PHE A 13 7.17 30.03 6.69
N LEU A 14 8.20 29.70 5.89
CA LEU A 14 8.18 28.48 5.09
C LEU A 14 8.28 27.31 6.07
N ALA A 15 7.14 26.80 6.54
CA ALA A 15 7.11 25.46 7.12
C ALA A 15 7.65 24.51 6.04
N ALA A 16 8.74 23.80 6.35
CA ALA A 16 9.28 22.79 5.46
C ALA A 16 8.23 21.67 5.33
N HIS A 17 7.34 21.79 4.33
CA HIS A 17 6.44 20.70 3.98
C HIS A 17 7.30 19.49 3.58
N VAL A 18 7.08 18.36 4.24
CA VAL A 18 7.69 17.11 3.81
C VAL A 18 7.09 16.79 2.44
N THR A 19 7.91 16.90 1.40
CA THR A 19 7.49 16.60 0.04
C THR A 19 7.49 15.09 -0.16
N VAL A 20 6.37 14.56 -0.62
CA VAL A 20 6.31 13.18 -1.09
C VAL A 20 7.04 13.12 -2.44
N PRO A 21 7.99 12.20 -2.64
CA PRO A 21 8.70 12.07 -3.92
C PRO A 21 7.73 11.81 -5.09
N ASP A 22 8.08 12.35 -6.26
CA ASP A 22 7.32 12.14 -7.50
C ASP A 22 7.64 10.77 -8.11
N THR A 23 7.16 9.72 -7.44
CA THR A 23 7.20 8.34 -7.90
C THR A 23 5.79 7.80 -8.07
N SER A 24 5.63 6.68 -8.78
CA SER A 24 4.33 6.01 -8.91
C SER A 24 3.73 5.69 -7.53
N ALA A 25 4.55 5.18 -6.60
CA ALA A 25 4.13 4.93 -5.22
C ALA A 25 3.89 6.22 -4.40
N GLY A 26 4.71 7.26 -4.59
CA GLY A 26 4.54 8.55 -3.90
C GLY A 26 3.27 9.29 -4.33
N SER A 27 2.94 9.25 -5.63
CA SER A 27 1.69 9.80 -6.16
C SER A 27 0.46 9.07 -5.62
N ALA A 28 0.49 7.73 -5.56
CA ALA A 28 -0.61 6.96 -4.96
C ALA A 28 -0.78 7.26 -3.47
N PHE A 29 0.32 7.38 -2.72
CA PHE A 29 0.26 7.75 -1.31
C PHE A 29 -0.33 9.15 -1.12
N SER A 30 0.11 10.13 -1.92
CA SER A 30 -0.43 11.50 -1.87
C SER A 30 -1.93 11.55 -2.18
N ALA A 31 -2.37 10.80 -3.19
CA ALA A 31 -3.78 10.68 -3.54
C ALA A 31 -4.61 10.03 -2.42
N TRP A 32 -4.10 8.95 -1.83
CA TRP A 32 -4.74 8.29 -0.68
C TRP A 32 -4.81 9.21 0.54
N LEU A 33 -3.71 9.86 0.91
CA LEU A 33 -3.64 10.74 2.08
C LEU A 33 -4.63 11.91 1.94
N THR A 34 -4.72 12.47 0.74
CA THR A 34 -5.70 13.52 0.41
C THR A 34 -7.12 13.00 0.57
N ALA A 35 -7.47 11.90 -0.11
CA ALA A 35 -8.81 11.31 -0.07
C ALA A 35 -9.24 10.92 1.35
N PHE A 36 -8.30 10.35 2.12
CA PHE A 36 -8.51 9.98 3.52
C PHE A 36 -8.76 11.23 4.37
N ASN A 37 -7.89 12.25 4.31
CA ASN A 37 -8.01 13.43 5.15
C ASN A 37 -9.28 14.26 4.87
N THR A 38 -9.68 14.37 3.60
CA THR A 38 -10.91 15.07 3.18
C THR A 38 -12.18 14.28 3.45
N ALA A 39 -12.07 13.00 3.84
CA ALA A 39 -13.19 12.07 3.96
C ALA A 39 -14.01 11.94 2.66
N ASP A 40 -13.39 12.14 1.50
CA ASP A 40 -14.06 12.00 0.22
C ASP A 40 -14.27 10.52 -0.10
N ARG A 41 -15.53 10.08 0.07
CA ARG A 41 -15.95 8.69 -0.13
C ARG A 41 -15.69 8.21 -1.57
N GLU A 42 -15.89 9.05 -2.58
CA GLU A 42 -15.70 8.65 -3.98
C GLU A 42 -14.22 8.53 -4.32
N GLN A 43 -13.39 9.45 -3.83
CA GLN A 43 -11.93 9.35 -3.98
C GLN A 43 -11.37 8.14 -3.23
N LEU A 44 -11.85 7.88 -2.00
CA LEU A 44 -11.47 6.68 -1.26
C LEU A 44 -11.89 5.42 -2.00
N ARG A 45 -13.09 5.36 -2.60
CA ARG A 45 -13.50 4.22 -3.45
C ARG A 45 -12.56 4.03 -4.64
N ALA A 46 -12.20 5.11 -5.33
CA ALA A 46 -11.32 5.05 -6.50
C ALA A 46 -9.91 4.58 -6.13
N VAL A 47 -9.35 5.10 -5.04
CA VAL A 47 -8.03 4.71 -4.52
C VAL A 47 -8.06 3.27 -3.98
N MET A 48 -9.08 2.87 -3.22
CA MET A 48 -9.19 1.53 -2.64
C MET A 48 -9.33 0.41 -3.67
N LYS A 49 -9.90 0.70 -4.85
CA LYS A 49 -9.93 -0.24 -5.99
C LYS A 49 -8.55 -0.62 -6.52
N GLN A 50 -7.54 0.20 -6.26
CA GLN A 50 -6.18 -0.02 -6.75
C GLN A 50 -5.41 -1.02 -5.87
N PHE A 51 -5.91 -1.35 -4.68
CA PHE A 51 -5.22 -2.27 -3.76
C PHE A 51 -5.65 -3.72 -4.00
N ARG A 52 -4.70 -4.65 -3.80
CA ARG A 52 -4.92 -6.11 -3.93
C ARG A 52 -6.06 -6.62 -3.03
N GLU A 53 -6.23 -6.02 -1.86
CA GLU A 53 -7.34 -6.29 -0.95
C GLU A 53 -8.12 -4.99 -0.73
N PRO A 54 -9.21 -4.77 -1.48
CA PRO A 54 -10.03 -3.57 -1.32
C PRO A 54 -10.64 -3.54 0.07
N HIS A 55 -10.26 -2.56 0.89
CA HIS A 55 -10.84 -2.40 2.22
C HIS A 55 -12.21 -1.70 2.11
N PRO A 56 -13.18 -2.03 2.99
CA PRO A 56 -14.48 -1.36 2.99
C PRO A 56 -14.29 0.15 3.21
N VAL A 57 -14.85 0.95 2.30
CA VAL A 57 -14.73 2.42 2.38
C VAL A 57 -15.32 2.97 3.67
N GLU A 58 -16.40 2.37 4.19
CA GLU A 58 -16.95 2.78 5.48
C GLU A 58 -15.97 2.53 6.63
N GLY A 59 -15.24 1.41 6.63
CA GLY A 59 -14.19 1.16 7.63
C GLY A 59 -13.07 2.20 7.57
N ALA A 60 -12.69 2.65 6.36
CA ALA A 60 -11.73 3.74 6.20
C ALA A 60 -12.28 5.08 6.70
N LEU A 61 -13.55 5.38 6.45
CA LEU A 61 -14.20 6.61 6.93
C LEU A 61 -14.37 6.60 8.45
N ASP A 62 -14.68 5.45 9.04
CA ASP A 62 -14.77 5.27 10.50
C ASP A 62 -13.39 5.50 11.14
N PHE A 63 -12.36 4.93 10.54
CA PHE A 63 -10.98 5.13 10.97
C PHE A 63 -10.55 6.60 10.86
N ARG A 64 -10.88 7.27 9.74
CA ARG A 64 -10.66 8.72 9.58
C ARG A 64 -11.33 9.55 10.67
N ARG A 65 -12.55 9.17 11.08
CA ARG A 65 -13.26 9.87 12.17
C ARG A 65 -12.58 9.66 13.52
N ALA A 66 -11.97 8.50 13.73
CA ALA A 66 -11.24 8.21 14.96
C ALA A 66 -9.88 8.93 15.04
N THR A 67 -9.18 9.12 13.91
CA THR A 67 -7.82 9.70 13.89
C THR A 67 -7.76 11.17 13.50
N GLY A 68 -8.85 11.72 12.95
CA GLY A 68 -8.85 13.06 12.36
C GLY A 68 -8.20 13.15 10.98
N GLY A 69 -7.64 12.03 10.48
CA GLY A 69 -6.71 12.03 9.36
C GLY A 69 -5.25 11.94 9.84
N PHE A 70 -4.33 12.18 8.91
CA PHE A 70 -2.90 12.05 9.14
C PHE A 70 -2.11 13.22 8.56
N ASP A 71 -1.10 13.67 9.29
CA ASP A 71 -0.05 14.55 8.78
C ASP A 71 1.22 13.75 8.51
N LEU A 72 1.79 13.91 7.31
CA LEU A 72 3.06 13.29 6.96
C LEU A 72 4.19 13.94 7.77
N LYS A 73 4.94 13.12 8.52
CA LYS A 73 6.10 13.59 9.29
C LYS A 73 7.42 13.23 8.65
N LYS A 74 7.51 12.08 7.98
CA LYS A 74 8.76 11.66 7.34
C LYS A 74 8.52 10.64 6.24
N VAL A 75 9.31 10.71 5.18
CA VAL A 75 9.48 9.60 4.22
C VAL A 75 10.66 8.75 4.69
N LEU A 76 10.40 7.48 4.99
CA LEU A 76 11.41 6.54 5.47
C LEU A 76 12.13 5.87 4.30
N GLU A 77 11.40 5.55 3.24
CA GLU A 77 11.90 4.90 2.03
C GLU A 77 11.04 5.34 0.84
N SER A 78 11.66 5.56 -0.32
CA SER A 78 10.95 5.78 -1.57
C SER A 78 11.71 5.17 -2.73
N THR A 79 11.04 4.25 -3.41
CA THR A 79 11.44 3.67 -4.70
C THR A 79 10.34 4.01 -5.73
N PRO A 80 10.54 3.75 -7.03
CA PRO A 80 9.48 3.96 -8.03
C PRO A 80 8.16 3.27 -7.65
N THR A 81 8.23 2.08 -7.04
CA THR A 81 7.09 1.19 -6.81
C THR A 81 6.75 0.93 -5.34
N ARG A 82 7.49 1.51 -4.39
CA ARG A 82 7.23 1.40 -2.94
C ARG A 82 7.54 2.71 -2.24
N ILE A 83 6.70 3.07 -1.28
CA ILE A 83 6.97 4.15 -0.33
C ILE A 83 6.66 3.68 1.10
N ARG A 84 7.53 4.05 2.04
CA ARG A 84 7.29 3.91 3.48
C ARG A 84 7.36 5.27 4.14
N VAL A 85 6.38 5.56 4.98
CA VAL A 85 6.18 6.89 5.57
C VAL A 85 5.91 6.77 7.06
N LEU A 86 6.24 7.83 7.78
CA LEU A 86 5.83 8.05 9.15
C LEU A 86 4.78 9.16 9.16
N VAL A 87 3.61 8.87 9.71
CA VAL A 87 2.48 9.79 9.80
C VAL A 87 2.08 10.02 11.26
N GLN A 88 1.55 11.20 11.57
CA GLN A 88 0.94 11.51 12.87
C GLN A 88 -0.56 11.64 12.69
N GLU A 89 -1.34 11.10 13.62
CA GLU A 89 -2.78 11.38 13.71
C GLU A 89 -3.02 12.89 13.92
N ARG A 90 -4.16 13.40 13.45
CA ARG A 90 -4.51 14.82 13.61
C ARG A 90 -5.25 15.09 14.91
N ASP A 91 -6.10 14.15 15.31
CA ASP A 91 -6.90 14.25 16.53
C ASP A 91 -6.22 13.56 17.73
N GLY A 92 -4.94 13.19 17.60
CA GLY A 92 -4.15 12.56 18.66
C GLY A 92 -2.64 12.67 18.44
N ASP A 93 -1.85 12.33 19.47
CA ASP A 93 -0.38 12.40 19.41
C ASP A 93 0.27 11.16 18.77
N GLN A 94 -0.54 10.17 18.41
CA GLN A 94 -0.07 8.87 17.95
C GLN A 94 0.60 8.96 16.58
N MET A 95 1.71 8.23 16.46
CA MET A 95 2.49 8.11 15.24
C MET A 95 2.35 6.70 14.68
N ALA A 96 2.20 6.58 13.37
CA ALA A 96 2.08 5.30 12.68
C ALA A 96 3.01 5.24 11.46
N GLU A 97 3.52 4.05 11.17
CA GLU A 97 4.21 3.78 9.91
C GLU A 97 3.20 3.30 8.86
N GLY A 98 3.24 3.92 7.68
CA GLY A 98 2.47 3.52 6.50
C GLY A 98 3.38 2.95 5.43
N GLN A 99 2.93 1.91 4.75
CA GLN A 99 3.58 1.36 3.56
C GLN A 99 2.58 1.33 2.41
N MET A 100 3.03 1.74 1.23
CA MET A 100 2.29 1.57 0.00
C MET A 100 3.20 1.08 -1.10
N GLU A 101 2.66 0.21 -1.94
CA GLU A 101 3.29 -0.24 -3.17
C GLU A 101 2.37 0.11 -4.33
N LYS A 102 2.93 0.48 -5.48
CA LYS A 102 2.20 0.70 -6.73
C LYS A 102 3.07 0.21 -7.87
N ASP A 103 2.47 -0.41 -8.88
CA ASP A 103 3.19 -0.73 -10.11
C ASP A 103 3.66 0.53 -10.85
N GLU A 104 4.73 0.36 -11.61
CA GLU A 104 5.26 1.41 -12.48
C GLU A 104 4.40 1.53 -13.74
N ASP A 105 4.08 2.76 -14.12
CA ASP A 105 3.40 3.02 -15.39
C ASP A 105 4.35 2.65 -16.54
N THR A 106 4.17 1.46 -17.09
CA THR A 106 5.04 0.91 -18.13
C THR A 106 4.58 1.43 -19.50
N PRO A 107 5.38 2.26 -20.20
CA PRO A 107 5.00 2.76 -21.50
C PRO A 107 4.84 1.60 -22.49
N ASN A 108 3.88 1.72 -23.40
CA ASN A 108 3.54 0.70 -24.40
C ASN A 108 3.10 -0.67 -23.83
N LEU A 109 2.71 -0.75 -22.56
CA LEU A 109 2.11 -1.95 -22.01
C LEU A 109 0.74 -2.21 -22.62
N ALA A 110 0.52 -3.44 -23.09
CA ALA A 110 -0.75 -3.84 -23.67
C ALA A 110 -1.88 -3.79 -22.62
N LYS A 111 -3.04 -3.26 -23.01
CA LYS A 111 -4.25 -3.25 -22.18
C LYS A 111 -4.95 -4.62 -22.23
N GLY A 112 -5.19 -5.22 -21.08
CA GLY A 112 -5.99 -6.44 -20.98
C GLY A 112 -7.50 -6.13 -21.02
N TYR A 113 -8.26 -6.94 -21.76
CA TYR A 113 -9.72 -6.83 -21.80
C TYR A 113 -10.38 -8.14 -21.42
N THR A 114 -11.56 -8.07 -20.81
CA THR A 114 -12.41 -9.23 -20.47
C THR A 114 -13.82 -9.00 -20.97
N GLY A 115 -14.49 -10.06 -21.44
CA GLY A 115 -15.84 -9.95 -22.02
C GLY A 115 -16.26 -11.27 -22.65
N ARG A 116 -16.49 -12.31 -21.83
CA ARG A 116 -16.69 -13.69 -22.32
C ARG A 116 -17.85 -13.81 -23.31
N ASN A 117 -18.95 -13.09 -23.06
CA ASN A 117 -20.17 -13.08 -23.89
C ASN A 117 -20.79 -11.67 -23.95
N GLY A 118 -19.97 -10.61 -23.85
CA GLY A 118 -20.46 -9.24 -23.69
C GLY A 118 -19.38 -8.21 -24.07
N PRO A 119 -19.66 -6.90 -23.89
CA PRO A 119 -18.72 -5.85 -24.27
C PRO A 119 -17.40 -6.00 -23.52
N LEU A 120 -16.30 -5.80 -24.25
CA LEU A 120 -14.95 -5.81 -23.69
C LEU A 120 -14.81 -4.73 -22.63
N ARG A 121 -14.34 -5.12 -21.45
CA ARG A 121 -14.01 -4.20 -20.35
C ARG A 121 -12.53 -4.28 -20.04
N TYR A 122 -11.92 -3.11 -19.91
CA TYR A 122 -10.55 -3.00 -19.44
C TYR A 122 -10.43 -3.68 -18.08
N ASN A 123 -9.48 -4.59 -17.93
CA ASN A 123 -9.42 -5.51 -16.80
C ASN A 123 -8.45 -5.07 -15.69
N TYR A 124 -8.02 -3.80 -15.71
CA TYR A 124 -7.06 -3.22 -14.78
C TYR A 124 -7.48 -3.39 -13.32
N ASP A 125 -8.71 -3.00 -12.99
CA ASP A 125 -9.25 -3.06 -11.62
C ASP A 125 -9.50 -4.49 -11.12
N SER A 126 -9.40 -5.49 -12.00
CA SER A 126 -9.70 -6.90 -11.67
C SER A 126 -8.46 -7.76 -11.44
N ARG A 127 -7.26 -7.21 -11.63
CA ARG A 127 -6.00 -7.96 -11.50
C ARG A 127 -5.21 -7.47 -10.28
N PRO A 128 -4.48 -8.37 -9.61
CA PRO A 128 -3.54 -7.95 -8.57
C PRO A 128 -2.60 -6.90 -9.12
N MET A 129 -2.36 -5.85 -8.33
CA MET A 129 -1.59 -4.69 -8.76
C MET A 129 -0.20 -5.04 -9.29
N ARG A 130 0.43 -6.12 -8.79
CA ARG A 130 1.76 -6.61 -9.21
C ARG A 130 1.75 -8.11 -9.52
N GLY A 131 2.51 -8.51 -10.53
CA GLY A 131 2.86 -9.91 -10.79
C GLY A 131 3.58 -10.58 -9.62
N SER A 132 3.43 -11.89 -9.49
CA SER A 132 4.07 -12.73 -8.47
C SER A 132 4.77 -13.93 -9.12
N PRO A 133 5.50 -14.78 -8.38
CA PRO A 133 6.02 -16.04 -8.92
C PRO A 133 4.93 -16.94 -9.51
N ALA A 134 3.67 -16.81 -9.07
CA ALA A 134 2.53 -17.53 -9.63
C ALA A 134 1.99 -16.95 -10.95
N GLY A 135 2.51 -15.79 -11.40
CA GLY A 135 2.14 -15.14 -12.65
C GLY A 135 1.74 -13.67 -12.49
N GLY A 136 1.48 -13.02 -13.63
CA GLY A 136 1.14 -11.59 -13.72
C GLY A 136 2.31 -10.68 -14.14
N GLY A 137 3.48 -11.23 -14.40
CA GLY A 137 4.56 -10.51 -15.10
C GLY A 137 4.23 -10.31 -16.59
N PHE A 138 4.84 -9.31 -17.20
CA PHE A 138 4.73 -9.00 -18.62
C PHE A 138 6.10 -9.06 -19.29
N SER A 139 6.10 -9.34 -20.59
CA SER A 139 7.28 -9.37 -21.44
C SER A 139 6.85 -9.15 -22.89
N THR A 140 7.79 -8.87 -23.78
CA THR A 140 7.53 -8.80 -25.21
C THR A 140 7.60 -10.20 -25.84
N CYS A 141 6.98 -10.40 -27.01
CA CYS A 141 7.13 -11.66 -27.76
C CYS A 141 8.59 -11.94 -28.12
N GLU A 142 9.35 -10.89 -28.41
CA GLU A 142 10.76 -11.00 -28.78
C GLU A 142 11.62 -11.44 -27.59
N ASP A 143 11.35 -10.93 -26.39
CA ASP A 143 12.06 -11.34 -25.18
C ASP A 143 11.70 -12.76 -24.75
N LEU A 144 10.44 -13.17 -24.90
CA LEU A 144 10.05 -14.58 -24.70
C LEU A 144 10.75 -15.51 -25.69
N LEU A 145 10.94 -15.08 -26.95
CA LEU A 145 11.71 -15.83 -27.95
C LEU A 145 13.19 -15.94 -27.56
N ARG A 146 13.81 -14.82 -27.14
CA ARG A 146 15.19 -14.80 -26.64
C ARG A 146 15.37 -15.70 -25.42
N PHE A 147 14.43 -15.65 -24.48
CA PHE A 147 14.42 -16.52 -23.30
C PHE A 147 14.35 -17.99 -23.70
N ALA A 148 13.41 -18.36 -24.58
CA ALA A 148 13.27 -19.73 -25.07
C ALA A 148 14.57 -20.22 -25.73
N ALA A 149 15.16 -19.42 -26.63
CA ALA A 149 16.41 -19.75 -27.30
C ALA A 149 17.60 -19.88 -26.34
N ALA A 150 17.69 -19.03 -25.32
CA ALA A 150 18.74 -19.08 -24.31
C ALA A 150 18.58 -20.31 -23.38
N LEU A 151 17.35 -20.67 -23.04
CA LEU A 151 17.04 -21.84 -22.23
C LEU A 151 17.37 -23.14 -22.98
N THR A 152 16.90 -23.29 -24.22
CA THR A 152 17.16 -24.50 -25.02
C THR A 152 18.59 -24.58 -25.54
N GLY A 153 19.26 -23.44 -25.68
CA GLY A 153 20.67 -23.35 -26.08
C GLY A 153 21.66 -23.45 -24.92
N HIS A 154 21.22 -23.86 -23.73
CA HIS A 154 22.04 -24.05 -22.52
C HIS A 154 22.85 -22.82 -22.07
N LYS A 155 22.33 -21.62 -22.35
CA LYS A 155 22.94 -20.36 -21.89
C LYS A 155 22.50 -19.98 -20.48
N LEU A 156 21.29 -20.40 -20.08
CA LEU A 156 20.73 -20.11 -18.76
C LEU A 156 20.98 -21.24 -17.75
N LEU A 157 21.07 -22.48 -18.24
CA LEU A 157 21.28 -23.70 -17.47
C LEU A 157 22.18 -24.64 -18.29
N ASP A 158 22.96 -25.48 -17.65
CA ASP A 158 23.65 -26.56 -18.35
C ASP A 158 22.68 -27.61 -18.92
N ALA A 159 23.21 -28.56 -19.68
CA ALA A 159 22.42 -29.59 -20.34
C ALA A 159 21.63 -30.47 -19.36
N GLU A 160 22.20 -30.77 -18.18
CA GLU A 160 21.58 -31.62 -17.16
C GLU A 160 20.35 -30.92 -16.55
N HIS A 161 20.52 -29.68 -16.08
CA HIS A 161 19.46 -28.90 -15.44
C HIS A 161 18.39 -28.45 -16.44
N THR A 162 18.77 -28.17 -17.70
CA THR A 162 17.80 -27.88 -18.77
C THR A 162 16.91 -29.10 -19.02
N LYS A 163 17.50 -30.30 -19.08
CA LYS A 163 16.75 -31.55 -19.22
C LYS A 163 15.86 -31.80 -18.01
N LEU A 164 16.34 -31.57 -16.79
CA LEU A 164 15.55 -31.69 -15.57
C LEU A 164 14.31 -30.77 -15.58
N LEU A 165 14.47 -29.51 -15.98
CA LEU A 165 13.40 -28.52 -16.03
C LEU A 165 12.33 -28.84 -17.08
N THR A 166 12.76 -29.36 -18.25
CA THR A 166 11.88 -29.58 -19.42
C THR A 166 11.29 -30.99 -19.50
N THR A 167 11.78 -31.92 -18.67
CA THR A 167 11.22 -33.27 -18.61
C THR A 167 9.90 -33.25 -17.84
N GLY A 168 8.80 -33.58 -18.51
CA GLY A 168 7.48 -33.61 -17.89
C GLY A 168 7.40 -34.63 -16.74
N LYS A 169 7.21 -34.17 -15.50
CA LYS A 169 6.84 -35.02 -14.36
C LYS A 169 5.38 -35.43 -14.49
N ARG A 170 5.10 -36.60 -15.09
CA ARG A 170 3.77 -37.21 -15.03
C ARG A 170 3.67 -38.11 -13.80
N ALA A 171 3.20 -37.55 -12.69
CA ALA A 171 2.58 -38.33 -11.63
C ALA A 171 1.07 -38.05 -11.66
N ARG A 172 0.29 -38.87 -12.38
CA ARG A 172 -1.15 -38.94 -12.16
C ARG A 172 -1.36 -39.71 -10.85
N ARG A 173 -1.82 -39.04 -9.79
CA ARG A 173 -2.45 -39.73 -8.65
C ARG A 173 -3.74 -39.04 -8.24
N ALA A 174 -4.62 -39.91 -7.78
CA ALA A 174 -6.05 -39.76 -7.63
C ALA A 174 -6.47 -38.69 -6.62
N THR A 175 -7.69 -38.20 -6.85
CA THR A 175 -8.56 -37.42 -5.99
C THR A 175 -8.20 -37.49 -4.51
N ILE A 176 -7.80 -36.36 -3.94
CA ILE A 176 -7.94 -36.11 -2.51
C ILE A 176 -8.95 -34.97 -2.38
N ALA A 177 -10.11 -35.33 -1.84
CA ALA A 177 -11.17 -34.41 -1.48
C ALA A 177 -10.71 -33.47 -0.36
N MET A 178 -11.19 -32.23 -0.48
CA MET A 178 -11.31 -31.16 0.52
C MET A 178 -10.62 -31.35 1.88
N ALA A 179 -9.62 -30.51 2.11
CA ALA A 179 -9.41 -29.87 3.40
C ALA A 179 -9.36 -28.36 3.15
N THR A 180 -10.54 -27.75 3.00
CA THR A 180 -10.70 -26.34 3.30
C THR A 180 -10.40 -26.13 4.78
N ASP A 181 -9.78 -24.99 5.07
CA ASP A 181 -9.66 -24.37 6.40
C ASP A 181 -8.29 -24.55 7.09
N SER A 182 -7.43 -23.54 6.96
CA SER A 182 -6.53 -23.07 8.05
C SER A 182 -5.67 -21.83 7.71
N GLU A 183 -5.60 -21.36 6.45
CA GLU A 183 -4.76 -20.18 6.11
C GLU A 183 -5.40 -18.81 6.44
N SER A 184 -6.64 -18.79 6.92
CA SER A 184 -7.35 -17.57 7.35
C SER A 184 -6.81 -16.94 8.65
N ARG A 185 -5.78 -17.53 9.29
CA ARG A 185 -5.32 -17.09 10.62
C ARG A 185 -3.98 -16.35 10.66
N THR A 186 -3.26 -16.22 9.55
CA THR A 186 -1.87 -15.71 9.60
C THR A 186 -1.65 -14.36 8.89
N THR A 187 -2.49 -13.97 7.92
CA THR A 187 -2.29 -12.69 7.20
C THR A 187 -3.05 -11.51 7.85
N ALA A 188 -4.15 -11.81 8.55
CA ALA A 188 -4.77 -10.87 9.48
C ALA A 188 -3.82 -10.46 10.62
N ALA A 189 -2.78 -11.25 10.90
CA ALA A 189 -1.79 -10.94 11.92
C ALA A 189 -0.87 -9.76 11.53
N SER A 190 -0.77 -9.35 10.26
CA SER A 190 0.08 -8.21 9.86
C SER A 190 -0.65 -6.88 10.02
N ALA A 191 -1.87 -6.77 9.51
CA ALA A 191 -2.68 -5.54 9.65
C ALA A 191 -3.30 -5.40 11.06
N ALA A 192 -3.66 -6.51 11.72
CA ALA A 192 -4.20 -6.46 13.08
C ALA A 192 -3.11 -6.41 14.17
N SER A 193 -1.86 -6.78 13.92
CA SER A 193 -0.77 -6.55 14.91
C SER A 193 -0.47 -5.07 15.09
N ALA A 194 -0.64 -4.25 14.05
CA ALA A 194 -0.56 -2.80 14.17
C ALA A 194 -1.70 -2.22 15.03
N MET A 195 -2.91 -2.81 14.98
CA MET A 195 -4.08 -2.31 15.73
C MET A 195 -4.29 -2.95 17.12
N ALA A 196 -3.80 -4.18 17.37
CA ALA A 196 -3.94 -4.86 18.66
C ALA A 196 -2.86 -4.46 19.68
N ALA A 197 -1.68 -4.00 19.22
CA ALA A 197 -0.64 -3.45 20.08
C ALA A 197 -1.12 -2.18 20.83
N ALA A 198 -2.05 -1.42 20.23
CA ALA A 198 -2.67 -0.25 20.85
C ALA A 198 -3.61 -0.58 22.02
N ARG A 199 -4.13 -1.82 22.11
CA ARG A 199 -5.13 -2.18 23.13
C ARG A 199 -4.56 -2.76 24.43
N ARG A 200 -3.34 -3.31 24.45
CA ARG A 200 -2.71 -3.84 25.69
C ARG A 200 -2.02 -2.78 26.54
N VAL A 201 -1.62 -1.66 25.95
CA VAL A 201 -0.97 -0.56 26.69
C VAL A 201 -1.99 0.26 27.48
N SER A 202 -3.25 0.30 27.04
CA SER A 202 -4.32 1.10 27.66
C SER A 202 -4.88 0.54 28.98
N MET A 203 -4.64 -0.74 29.31
CA MET A 203 -5.15 -1.34 30.56
C MET A 203 -4.22 -1.23 31.78
N ARG A 204 -2.96 -0.80 31.63
CA ARG A 204 -2.01 -0.74 32.76
C ARG A 204 -1.90 0.64 33.42
N THR A 205 -2.50 1.69 32.86
CA THR A 205 -2.31 3.07 33.35
C THR A 205 -3.52 3.68 34.06
N SER A 206 -4.67 2.98 34.17
CA SER A 206 -5.89 3.56 34.76
C SER A 206 -6.09 3.35 36.27
N ARG A 207 -5.02 3.16 37.07
CA ARG A 207 -5.16 3.08 38.54
C ARG A 207 -4.17 3.96 39.31
N SER A 208 -4.44 5.26 39.34
CA SER A 208 -4.29 6.10 40.55
C SER A 208 -4.80 7.52 40.29
N SER A 209 -6.06 7.78 40.65
CA SER A 209 -6.63 9.13 40.77
C SER A 209 -6.03 9.88 41.96
N PRO A 210 -5.92 11.23 41.93
CA PRO A 210 -5.55 12.04 43.08
C PRO A 210 -6.78 12.43 43.94
N THR A 211 -6.66 12.35 45.26
CA THR A 211 -7.65 12.83 46.24
C THR A 211 -7.58 14.36 46.41
N PRO A 212 -8.70 15.08 46.66
CA PRO A 212 -8.69 16.53 46.79
C PRO A 212 -8.41 17.00 48.23
N ALA A 213 -8.14 18.30 48.32
CA ALA A 213 -7.66 19.08 49.46
C ALA A 213 -8.45 18.97 50.77
N THR A 214 -7.79 19.32 51.88
CA THR A 214 -8.46 19.85 53.08
C THR A 214 -7.66 21.04 53.61
N SER A 215 -8.36 22.18 53.71
CA SER A 215 -7.96 23.37 54.46
C SER A 215 -8.55 23.30 55.88
N SER A 216 -7.69 23.49 56.88
CA SER A 216 -7.92 24.08 58.23
C SER A 216 -6.67 23.69 59.04
N ARG A 217 -5.96 24.56 59.76
CA ARG A 217 -6.36 25.67 60.62
C ARG A 217 -5.13 26.53 60.91
#